data_AF-A0A448Q0R5-F1
#
_entry.id   AF-A0A448Q0R5-F1
#
_cell.length_a   1.000
_cell.length_b   1.000
_cell.length_c   1.000
_cell.angle_alpha   90.00
_cell.angle_beta   90.00
_cell.angle_gamma   90.00
#
_symmetry.space_group_name_H-M   'P 1'
#
loop_
_entity.id
_entity.type
_entity.pdbx_description
1 polymer ?
#
loop_
_entity_poly.entity_id
_entity_poly.type
_entity_poly.pdbx_seq_one_letter_code
_entity_poly.pdbx_strand_id
1 'polypeptide(L)' 'MENIHKFNRFKYYSEKAAESERQGDLQDAKEQWAIAELNASGQKNKEWCKWRGAFCDRVIRKPF' A
#
# COMPACT_ATOMS: atom_id res chain seq x y z
N MET A 1 31.18 10.56 -1.66
CA MET A 1 29.90 10.87 -2.33
C MET A 1 28.84 10.10 -1.59
N GLU A 2 28.10 10.77 -0.69
CA GLU A 2 27.02 10.15 0.08
C GLU A 2 25.99 9.56 -0.90
N ASN A 3 25.69 8.27 -0.76
CA ASN A 3 24.59 7.64 -1.46
C ASN A 3 23.31 8.27 -0.94
N ILE A 4 22.87 9.35 -1.60
CA ILE A 4 21.56 9.97 -1.41
C ILE A 4 20.54 8.83 -1.54
N HIS A 5 20.00 8.39 -0.39
CA HIS A 5 19.00 7.35 -0.32
C HIS A 5 17.90 7.67 -1.33
N LYS A 6 17.86 6.96 -2.46
CA LYS A 6 16.77 7.08 -3.42
C LYS A 6 15.50 6.84 -2.63
N PHE A 7 14.68 7.88 -2.49
CA PHE A 7 13.42 7.79 -1.76
C PHE A 7 12.59 6.67 -2.39
N ASN A 8 12.48 5.55 -1.68
CA ASN A 8 11.76 4.40 -2.17
C ASN A 8 10.27 4.65 -1.92
N ARG A 9 9.64 5.29 -2.91
CA ARG A 9 8.20 5.63 -2.89
C ARG A 9 7.34 4.41 -2.61
N PHE A 10 7.66 3.28 -3.25
CA PHE A 10 6.96 2.02 -3.01
C PHE A 10 6.99 1.63 -1.54
N LYS A 11 8.19 1.59 -0.93
CA LYS A 11 8.37 1.25 0.49
C LYS A 11 7.55 2.20 1.37
N TYR A 12 7.72 3.51 1.19
CA TYR A 12 7.02 4.52 1.96
C TYR A 12 5.49 4.36 1.92
N TYR A 13 4.92 4.24 0.72
CA TYR A 13 3.47 4.10 0.56
C TYR A 13 2.95 2.75 1.08
N SER A 14 3.70 1.66 0.90
CA SER A 14 3.33 0.35 1.42
C SER A 14 3.34 0.28 2.96
N GLU A 15 4.32 0.93 3.61
CA GLU A 15 4.41 1.01 5.07
C GLU A 15 3.29 1.88 5.63
N LYS A 16 3.01 3.01 4.99
CA LYS A 16 1.89 3.89 5.35
C LYS A 16 0.54 3.19 5.20
N ALA A 17 0.34 2.44 4.11
CA ALA A 17 -0.87 1.66 3.91
C ALA A 17 -1.07 0.62 5.03
N ALA A 18 -0.01 -0.11 5.37
CA ALA A 18 -0.03 -1.10 6.45
C ALA A 18 -0.28 -0.47 7.83
N GLU A 19 0.17 0.76 8.06
CA GLU A 19 -0.15 1.52 9.27
C GLU A 19 -1.64 1.88 9.33
N SER A 20 -2.20 2.42 8.25
CA SER A 20 -3.64 2.71 8.16
C SER A 20 -4.50 1.45 8.36
N GLU A 21 -4.09 0.31 7.81
CA GLU A 21 -4.78 -0.98 8.05
C GLU A 21 -4.80 -1.38 9.53
N ARG A 22 -3.70 -1.15 10.26
CA ARG A 22 -3.62 -1.43 11.70
C ARG A 22 -4.45 -0.48 12.54
N GLN A 23 -4.62 0.76 12.08
CA GLN A 23 -5.46 1.77 12.73
C GLN A 23 -6.95 1.57 12.46
N GLY A 24 -7.30 0.76 11.44
CA GLY A 24 -8.68 0.55 11.00
C GLY A 24 -9.14 1.54 9.93
N ASP A 25 -8.25 2.43 9.49
CA ASP A 25 -8.49 3.40 8.41
C ASP A 25 -8.35 2.73 7.04
N LEU A 26 -9.28 1.82 6.76
CA LEU A 26 -9.23 0.96 5.57
C LEU A 26 -9.39 1.72 4.26
N GLN A 27 -10.09 2.87 4.28
CA GLN A 27 -10.25 3.72 3.11
C GLN A 27 -8.91 4.35 2.73
N ASP A 28 -8.21 4.94 3.69
CA ASP A 28 -6.86 5.49 3.51
C ASP A 28 -5.89 4.38 3.10
N ALA A 29 -5.94 3.22 3.77
CA ALA A 29 -5.12 2.07 3.41
C ALA A 29 -5.26 1.67 1.93
N LYS A 30 -6.50 1.58 1.44
CA LYS A 30 -6.79 1.26 0.03
C LYS A 30 -6.15 2.26 -0.92
N GLU A 31 -6.23 3.55 -0.62
CA GLU A 31 -5.63 4.61 -1.45
C GLU A 31 -4.10 4.55 -1.42
N GLN A 32 -3.50 4.35 -0.25
CA GLN A 32 -2.06 4.20 -0.11
C GLN A 32 -1.54 2.94 -0.84
N TRP A 33 -2.29 1.83 -0.82
CA TRP A 33 -1.97 0.63 -1.61
C TRP A 33 -2.01 0.89 -3.12
N ALA A 34 -2.98 1.66 -3.61
CA ALA A 34 -3.03 2.04 -5.03
C ALA A 34 -1.82 2.90 -5.43
N ILE A 35 -1.39 3.82 -4.56
CA ILE A 35 -0.19 4.63 -4.82
C ILE A 35 1.07 3.75 -4.77
N ALA A 36 1.16 2.79 -3.85
CA ALA A 36 2.25 1.84 -3.78
C ALA A 36 2.34 1.00 -5.07
N GLU A 37 1.20 0.52 -5.60
CA GLU A 37 1.13 -0.23 -6.87
C GLU A 37 1.75 0.57 -8.03
N LEU A 38 1.42 1.86 -8.15
CA LEU A 38 1.95 2.74 -9.21
C LEU A 38 3.47 2.92 -9.13
N ASN A 39 4.03 2.85 -7.91
CA ASN A 39 5.46 3.01 -7.66
C ASN A 39 6.22 1.67 -7.62
N ALA A 40 5.53 0.54 -7.71
CA ALA A 40 6.13 -0.78 -7.69
C ALA A 40 6.83 -1.08 -9.03
N SER A 41 8.12 -1.41 -8.96
CA SER A 41 8.92 -1.78 -10.13
C SER A 41 8.68 -3.22 -10.62
N GLY A 42 8.14 -4.10 -9.78
CA GLY A 42 7.94 -5.51 -10.09
C GLY A 42 6.48 -5.95 -10.09
N GLN A 43 6.13 -6.87 -10.99
CA GLN A 43 4.78 -7.43 -11.12
C GLN A 43 4.27 -8.04 -9.80
N LYS A 44 5.13 -8.76 -9.08
CA LYS A 44 4.82 -9.34 -7.76
C LYS A 44 4.39 -8.28 -6.74
N ASN A 45 5.08 -7.14 -6.73
CA ASN A 45 4.78 -6.05 -5.79
C ASN A 45 3.49 -5.33 -6.18
N LYS A 46 3.22 -5.18 -7.49
CA LYS A 46 1.95 -4.64 -7.98
C LYS A 46 0.77 -5.52 -7.57
N GLU A 47 0.89 -6.83 -7.82
CA GLU A 47 -0.13 -7.80 -7.44
C GLU A 47 -0.37 -7.80 -5.94
N TRP A 48 0.70 -7.80 -5.13
CA TRP A 48 0.58 -7.70 -3.68
C TRP A 48 -0.19 -6.45 -3.26
N CYS A 49 0.13 -5.27 -3.79
CA CYS A 49 -0.60 -4.03 -3.50
C CYS A 49 -2.07 -4.13 -3.91
N LYS A 50 -2.36 -4.71 -5.08
CA LYS A 50 -3.72 -4.91 -5.57
C LYS A 50 -4.53 -5.84 -4.66
N TRP A 51 -3.93 -6.93 -4.19
CA TRP A 51 -4.58 -7.84 -3.24
C TRP A 51 -4.87 -7.16 -1.90
N ARG A 52 -3.94 -6.33 -1.39
CA ARG A 52 -4.16 -5.58 -0.15
C ARG A 52 -5.25 -4.51 -0.31
N GLY A 53 -5.25 -3.76 -1.40
CA GLY A 53 -6.32 -2.80 -1.72
C GLY A 53 -7.69 -3.48 -1.84
N ALA A 54 -7.76 -4.66 -2.47
CA ALA A 54 -8.98 -5.44 -2.58
C ALA A 54 -9.45 -6.00 -1.22
N PHE A 55 -8.51 -6.38 -0.34
CA PHE A 55 -8.82 -6.76 1.03
C PHE A 55 -9.45 -5.59 1.79
N CYS A 56 -8.84 -4.41 1.75
CA CYS A 56 -9.39 -3.21 2.38
C CYS A 56 -10.80 -2.90 1.87
N ASP A 57 -11.01 -2.92 0.56
CA ASP A 57 -12.33 -2.69 -0.06
C ASP A 57 -13.37 -3.72 0.39
N ARG A 58 -12.99 -5.00 0.50
CA ARG A 58 -13.86 -6.05 1.02
C ARG A 58 -14.26 -5.79 2.46
N VAL A 59 -13.31 -5.46 3.34
CA VAL A 59 -13.58 -5.25 4.76
C VAL A 59 -14.44 -4.00 4.98
N ILE A 60 -14.26 -2.95 4.19
CA ILE A 60 -15.15 -1.77 4.19
C ILE A 60 -16.58 -2.17 3.86
N ARG A 61 -16.79 -2.95 2.79
CA ARG A 61 -18.14 -3.32 2.31
C ARG A 61 -18.83 -4.34 3.19
N LYS A 62 -18.07 -5.29 3.72
CA LYS A 62 -18.57 -6.35 4.58
C LYS A 62 -17.53 -6.64 5.67
N PRO A 63 -17.59 -5.90 6.79
CA PRO A 63 -16.84 -6.24 7.99
C PRO A 63 -17.20 -7.67 8.41
N PHE A 64 -16.20 -8.39 8.95
CA PHE A 64 -16.35 -9.80 9.33
C PHE A 64 -17.44 -10.03 10.37
#